data_AF-A0A6C9EF55-F1
#
_entry.id   AF-A0A6C9EF55-F1
#
_cell.length_a   1.000
_cell.length_b   1.000
_cell.length_c   1.000
_cell.angle_alpha   90.00
_cell.angle_beta   90.00
_cell.angle_gamma   90.00
#
_symmetry.space_group_name_H-M   'P 1'
#
loop_
_entity.id
_entity.type
_entity.pdbx_description
1 polymer ?
#
loop_
_entity_poly.entity_id
_entity_poly.type
_entity_poly.pdbx_seq_one_letter_code
_entity_poly.pdbx_strand_id
1 'polypeptide(L)' 'TGRILGAMLLSVESHEVINIVKLAMDLDAPASTLRDMVFTHPTIAEALNDLFA' A
#
# COMPACT_ATOMS: atom_id res chain seq x y z
N THR A 1 -6.11 12.93 -9.64
CA THR A 1 -6.95 12.52 -8.49
C THR A 1 -6.12 12.20 -7.26
N GLY A 2 -4.87 11.69 -7.40
CA GLY A 2 -4.06 11.28 -6.26
C GLY A 2 -4.52 9.97 -5.62
N ARG A 3 -5.43 9.23 -6.27
CA ARG A 3 -6.06 8.00 -5.77
C ARG A 3 -5.44 6.75 -6.39
N ILE A 4 -5.51 5.65 -5.65
CA ILE A 4 -5.13 4.32 -6.13
C ILE A 4 -6.31 3.75 -6.93
N LEU A 5 -6.06 3.37 -8.19
CA LEU A 5 -7.10 2.80 -9.08
C LEU A 5 -7.05 1.26 -9.14
N GLY A 6 -5.94 0.68 -8.73
CA GLY A 6 -5.69 -0.75 -8.69
C GLY A 6 -4.23 -1.03 -8.37
N ALA A 7 -3.94 -2.26 -7.96
CA ALA A 7 -2.58 -2.72 -7.71
C ALA A 7 -2.45 -4.21 -8.04
N MET A 8 -1.25 -4.61 -8.44
CA MET A 8 -0.84 -6.00 -8.58
C MET A 8 0.48 -6.15 -7.84
N LEU A 9 0.55 -7.05 -6.87
CA LEU A 9 1.73 -7.28 -6.05
C LEU A 9 2.26 -8.69 -6.33
N LEU A 10 3.46 -8.77 -6.91
CA LEU A 10 4.18 -10.02 -7.13
C LEU A 10 5.35 -10.10 -6.13
N SER A 11 5.06 -10.60 -4.94
CA SER A 11 6.02 -10.78 -3.85
C SER A 11 5.57 -11.91 -2.94
N VAL A 12 6.44 -12.33 -2.02
CA VAL A 12 6.00 -13.10 -0.85
C VAL A 12 5.01 -12.26 -0.03
N GLU A 13 4.06 -12.92 0.63
CA GLU A 13 3.02 -12.29 1.48
C GLU A 13 2.12 -11.25 0.77
N SER A 14 2.11 -11.22 -0.56
CA SER A 14 1.29 -10.26 -1.33
C SER A 14 -0.22 -10.40 -1.05
N HIS A 15 -0.67 -11.60 -0.69
CA HIS A 15 -2.06 -11.88 -0.30
C HIS A 15 -2.47 -11.20 1.02
N GLU A 16 -1.50 -10.81 1.86
CA GLU A 16 -1.75 -10.01 3.06
C GLU A 16 -1.66 -8.51 2.74
N VAL A 17 -0.57 -8.10 2.08
CA VAL A 17 -0.29 -6.68 1.77
C VAL A 17 -1.36 -6.06 0.87
N ILE A 18 -1.94 -6.84 -0.05
CA ILE A 18 -3.00 -6.37 -0.94
C ILE A 18 -4.24 -5.87 -0.17
N ASN A 19 -4.49 -6.39 1.05
CA ASN A 19 -5.62 -5.94 1.86
C ASN A 19 -5.43 -4.51 2.39
N ILE A 20 -4.18 -4.08 2.64
CA ILE A 20 -3.87 -2.69 3.01
C ILE A 20 -4.18 -1.75 1.85
N VAL A 21 -3.78 -2.12 0.64
CA VAL A 21 -4.06 -1.35 -0.58
C VAL A 21 -5.56 -1.28 -0.83
N LYS A 22 -6.27 -2.42 -0.70
CA LYS A 22 -7.72 -2.47 -0.81
C LYS A 22 -8.41 -1.56 0.22
N LEU A 23 -7.97 -1.58 1.47
CA LEU A 23 -8.52 -0.71 2.51
C LEU A 23 -8.34 0.77 2.18
N ALA A 24 -7.17 1.17 1.69
CA ALA A 24 -6.93 2.55 1.24
C ALA A 24 -7.85 2.95 0.08
N MET A 25 -8.09 2.04 -0.88
CA MET A 25 -9.03 2.27 -1.97
C MET A 25 -10.48 2.39 -1.48
N ASP A 26 -10.91 1.51 -0.57
CA ASP A 26 -12.27 1.53 0.00
C ASP A 26 -12.54 2.82 0.79
N LEU A 27 -11.50 3.42 1.39
CA LEU A 27 -11.56 4.70 2.11
C LEU A 27 -11.35 5.93 1.20
N ASP A 28 -11.21 5.74 -0.11
CA ASP A 28 -10.86 6.78 -1.10
C ASP A 28 -9.60 7.58 -0.69
N ALA A 29 -8.69 6.95 0.06
CA ALA A 29 -7.49 7.59 0.58
C ALA A 29 -6.52 7.94 -0.56
N PRO A 30 -5.83 9.09 -0.49
CA PRO A 30 -4.80 9.40 -1.46
C PRO A 30 -3.62 8.42 -1.34
N ALA A 31 -2.93 8.15 -2.45
CA ALA A 31 -1.77 7.25 -2.47
C ALA A 31 -0.66 7.69 -1.51
N SER A 32 -0.54 9.00 -1.26
CA SER A 32 0.39 9.57 -0.26
C SER A 32 0.13 9.06 1.15
N THR A 33 -1.10 8.63 1.49
CA THR A 33 -1.40 8.01 2.78
C THR A 33 -0.59 6.74 2.99
N LEU A 34 -0.46 5.88 1.97
CA LEU A 34 0.38 4.68 2.07
C LEU A 34 1.86 5.01 1.94
N ARG A 35 2.23 6.04 1.17
CA ARG A 35 3.61 6.53 1.08
C ARG A 35 4.16 6.97 2.44
N ASP A 36 3.35 7.72 3.20
CA ASP A 36 3.79 8.41 4.43
C ASP A 36 3.40 7.63 5.71
N MET A 37 2.75 6.47 5.58
CA MET A 37 2.36 5.61 6.71
C MET A 37 3.57 4.95 7.36
N VAL A 38 3.62 4.97 8.70
CA VAL A 38 4.64 4.25 9.46
C VAL A 38 4.30 2.76 9.48
N PHE A 39 5.01 1.97 8.68
CA PHE A 39 4.94 0.51 8.73
C PHE A 39 5.95 -0.05 9.74
N THR A 40 5.66 -1.26 10.25
CA THR A 40 6.60 -2.01 11.07
C THR A 40 7.78 -2.50 10.23
N HIS A 41 8.97 -2.55 10.82
CA HIS A 41 10.20 -3.03 10.19
C HIS A 41 10.76 -4.26 10.94
N PRO A 42 11.27 -5.29 10.24
CA PRO A 42 11.26 -5.50 8.79
C PRO A 42 9.96 -6.18 8.30
N THR A 43 9.24 -5.63 7.32
CA THR A 43 8.05 -6.26 6.72
C THR A 43 7.92 -5.99 5.23
N ILE A 44 7.19 -6.84 4.48
CA ILE A 44 6.92 -6.57 3.05
C ILE A 44 6.02 -5.34 2.87
N ALA A 45 5.12 -5.08 3.82
CA ALA A 45 4.20 -3.94 3.76
C ALA A 45 4.93 -2.58 3.72
N GLU A 46 6.11 -2.46 4.34
CA GLU A 46 6.87 -1.21 4.35
C GLU A 46 7.32 -0.77 2.95
N ALA A 47 7.48 -1.71 2.01
CA ALA A 47 7.80 -1.40 0.62
C ALA A 47 6.71 -0.57 -0.10
N LEU A 48 5.50 -0.47 0.47
CA LEU A 48 4.47 0.45 -0.01
C LEU A 48 4.90 1.91 0.14
N ASN A 49 5.75 2.25 1.11
CA ASN A 49 6.30 3.60 1.23
C ASN A 49 7.11 3.96 -0.03
N ASP A 50 8.04 3.08 -0.43
CA ASP A 50 8.89 3.30 -1.60
C ASP A 50 8.11 3.22 -2.92
N LEU A 51 7.10 2.34 -3.01
CA LEU A 51 6.29 2.19 -4.22
C LEU A 51 5.48 3.46 -4.56
N PHE A 52 4.98 4.16 -3.54
CA PHE A 52 4.12 5.33 -3.70
C PHE A 52 4.86 6.67 -3.54
N ALA A 53 6.20 6.64 -3.49
CA ALA A 53 7.08 7.81 -3.34
C ALA A 53 6.81 8.94 -4.34
#